data_AF-A0A2G4JDP0-F1
#
_entry.id   AF-A0A2G4JDP0-F1
#
_cell.length_a   1.000
_cell.length_b   1.000
_cell.length_c   1.000
_cell.angle_alpha   90.00
_cell.angle_beta   90.00
_cell.angle_gamma   90.00
#
_symmetry.space_group_name_H-M   'P 1'
#
loop_
_entity.id
_entity.type
_entity.pdbx_description
1 polymer ?
#
loop_
_entity_poly.entity_id
_entity_poly.type
_entity_poly.pdbx_seq_one_letter_code
_entity_poly.pdbx_strand_id
1 'polypeptide(L)' 'MPLTCSACGNTRKFLVKTLQMHVVQLDDTRVEVSEESKPGVIEVLCDECETALNFDEVEDAIRKEVLLTLGAR' A
#
# COMPACT_ATOMS: atom_id res chain seq x y z
N MET A 1 -11.79 -13.33 -7.12
CA MET A 1 -12.70 -12.32 -7.69
C MET A 1 -11.90 -11.04 -7.85
N PRO A 2 -12.08 -10.28 -8.94
CA PRO A 2 -11.41 -9.00 -9.11
C PRO A 2 -11.80 -8.05 -7.98
N LEU A 3 -10.85 -7.18 -7.61
CA LEU A 3 -11.05 -6.15 -6.58
C LEU A 3 -12.30 -5.32 -6.93
N THR A 4 -13.34 -5.42 -6.11
CA THR A 4 -14.63 -4.75 -6.34
C THR A 4 -15.08 -4.08 -5.05
N CYS A 5 -15.40 -2.80 -5.10
CA CYS A 5 -15.97 -2.07 -3.97
C CYS A 5 -17.41 -2.51 -3.72
N SER A 6 -17.71 -3.02 -2.52
CA SER A 6 -19.06 -3.44 -2.13
C SER A 6 -20.05 -2.28 -1.95
N ALA A 7 -19.56 -1.06 -1.74
CA ALA A 7 -20.39 0.12 -1.51
C ALA A 7 -20.87 0.80 -2.80
N CYS A 8 -20.02 0.91 -3.83
CA CYS A 8 -20.38 1.62 -5.08
C CYS A 8 -20.20 0.79 -6.36
N GLY A 9 -19.68 -0.44 -6.27
CA GLY A 9 -19.49 -1.32 -7.44
C GLY A 9 -18.27 -1.00 -8.30
N ASN A 10 -17.41 -0.06 -7.90
CA ASN A 10 -16.16 0.24 -8.60
C ASN A 10 -15.24 -0.99 -8.67
N THR A 11 -14.69 -1.25 -9.86
CA THR A 11 -13.82 -2.40 -10.19
C THR A 11 -12.48 -2.00 -10.81
N ARG A 12 -12.18 -0.68 -10.89
CA ARG A 12 -11.08 -0.17 -11.71
C ARG A 12 -9.97 0.49 -10.93
N LYS A 13 -10.31 1.45 -10.07
CA LYS A 13 -9.33 2.33 -9.41
C LYS A 13 -9.46 2.24 -7.91
N PHE A 14 -8.33 2.05 -7.23
CA PHE A 14 -8.26 1.93 -5.79
C PHE A 14 -7.08 2.74 -5.28
N LEU A 15 -7.25 3.35 -4.12
CA LEU A 15 -6.19 4.04 -3.41
C LEU A 15 -5.50 3.03 -2.49
N VAL A 16 -4.17 3.00 -2.50
CA VAL A 16 -3.39 2.15 -1.60
C VAL A 16 -2.54 3.04 -0.72
N LYS A 17 -2.80 3.00 0.59
CA LYS A 17 -1.96 3.69 1.58
C LYS A 17 -0.79 2.78 1.92
N THR A 18 0.41 3.28 1.71
CA THR A 18 1.64 2.60 2.09
C THR A 18 2.35 3.35 3.20
N LEU A 19 3.12 2.63 4.02
CA LEU A 19 4.06 3.20 4.98
C LEU A 19 5.45 2.66 4.70
N GLN A 20 6.42 3.56 4.64
CA GLN A 20 7.82 3.22 4.54
C GLN A 20 8.57 3.91 5.66
N MET A 21 9.46 3.17 6.33
CA MET A 21 10.25 3.66 7.44
C MET A 21 11.71 3.77 7.03
N HIS A 22 12.35 4.86 7.45
CA HIS A 22 13.77 5.10 7.22
C HIS A 22 14.47 5.27 8.57
N VAL A 23 15.60 4.60 8.74
CA VAL A 23 16.51 4.87 9.86
C VAL A 23 17.41 6.03 9.46
N VAL A 24 17.34 7.11 10.23
CA VAL A 24 18.10 8.33 9.99
C VAL A 24 19.11 8.54 11.11
N GLN A 25 20.37 8.70 10.74
CA GLN A 25 21.46 9.07 11.64
C GLN A 25 21.79 10.56 11.46
N LEU A 26 22.00 11.24 12.59
CA LEU A 26 22.43 12.64 12.64
C LEU A 26 23.89 12.68 13.09
N ASP A 27 24.75 13.36 12.31
CA ASP A 27 26.14 13.61 12.67
C ASP A 27 26.47 15.09 12.42
N ASP A 28 26.60 15.87 13.50
CA ASP A 28 26.72 17.33 13.57
C ASP A 28 25.76 18.11 12.65
N THR A 29 26.12 18.25 11.36
CA THR A 29 25.32 18.98 10.35
C THR A 29 24.85 18.09 9.20
N ARG A 30 25.07 16.78 9.27
CA ARG A 30 24.73 15.81 8.22
C ARG A 30 23.61 14.88 8.70
N VAL A 31 22.72 14.58 7.76
CA VAL A 31 21.64 13.63 7.91
C VAL A 31 21.93 12.49 6.95
N GLU A 32 22.12 11.28 7.47
CA GLU A 32 22.38 10.08 6.69
C GLU A 32 21.24 9.08 6.86
N VAL A 33 20.84 8.41 5.79
CA VAL A 33 19.84 7.33 5.83
C VAL A 33 20.60 6.01 5.84
N SER A 34 20.49 5.27 6.92
CA SER A 34 21.29 4.05 7.15
C SER A 34 20.55 2.79 6.72
N GLU A 35 19.22 2.76 6.85
CA GLU A 35 18.37 1.64 6.43
C GLU A 35 17.04 2.15 5.87
N GLU A 36 16.55 1.45 4.86
CA GLU A 36 15.26 1.72 4.23
C GLU A 36 14.42 0.44 4.28
N SER A 37 13.28 0.50 4.98
CA SER A 37 12.31 -0.58 4.95
C SER A 37 11.68 -0.64 3.57
N LYS A 38 11.17 -1.82 3.18
CA LYS A 38 10.22 -1.86 2.06
C LYS A 38 8.92 -1.18 2.48
N PRO A 39 8.17 -0.56 1.56
CA PRO A 39 6.83 -0.09 1.85
C PRO A 39 5.93 -1.23 2.31
N GLY A 40 5.18 -1.05 3.40
CA GLY A 40 4.09 -1.92 3.79
C GLY A 40 2.76 -1.34 3.34
N VAL A 41 1.83 -2.16 2.85
CA VAL A 41 0.45 -1.73 2.57
C VAL A 41 -0.32 -1.67 3.89
N ILE A 42 -0.88 -0.51 4.22
CA ILE A 42 -1.67 -0.31 5.44
C ILE A 42 -3.16 -0.47 5.16
N GLU A 43 -3.63 0.12 4.06
CA GLU A 43 -5.06 0.22 3.77
C GLU A 43 -5.29 0.33 2.27
N VAL A 44 -6.37 -0.27 1.79
CA VAL A 44 -6.86 -0.14 0.41
C VAL A 44 -8.25 0.47 0.45
N LEU A 45 -8.45 1.56 -0.28
CA LEU A 45 -9.72 2.27 -0.35
C LEU A 45 -10.24 2.31 -1.79
N CYS A 46 -11.56 2.40 -1.92
CA CYS A 46 -12.19 2.73 -3.20
C CYS A 46 -11.88 4.19 -3.57
N ASP A 47 -11.39 4.44 -4.78
CA ASP A 47 -11.12 5.79 -5.30
C ASP A 47 -12.38 6.66 -5.41
N GLU A 48 -13.56 6.05 -5.60
CA GLU A 48 -14.80 6.80 -5.83
C GLU A 48 -15.56 7.19 -4.55
N CYS A 49 -15.56 6.33 -3.53
CA CYS A 49 -16.39 6.51 -2.33
C CYS A 49 -15.61 6.33 -1.03
N GLU A 50 -14.29 6.18 -1.11
CA GLU A 50 -13.36 6.05 0.03
C GLU A 50 -13.67 4.87 0.97
N THR A 51 -14.55 3.95 0.56
CA THR A 51 -14.86 2.75 1.34
C THR A 51 -13.62 1.87 1.43
N ALA A 52 -13.25 1.48 2.66
CA ALA A 52 -12.16 0.56 2.91
C ALA A 52 -12.49 -0.85 2.41
N LEU A 53 -11.52 -1.47 1.74
CA LEU A 53 -11.59 -2.85 1.30
C LEU A 53 -10.74 -3.72 2.22
N ASN A 54 -11.24 -4.91 2.53
CA ASN A 54 -10.44 -5.92 3.19
C ASN A 54 -9.42 -6.48 2.18
N PHE A 55 -8.19 -5.99 2.24
CA PHE A 55 -7.15 -6.40 1.29
C PHE A 55 -6.82 -7.90 1.44
N ASP A 56 -6.99 -8.50 2.62
CA ASP A 56 -6.73 -9.93 2.82
C ASP A 56 -7.74 -10.83 2.10
N GLU A 57 -8.97 -10.36 1.88
CA GLU A 57 -10.02 -11.09 1.17
C GLU A 57 -9.90 -10.98 -0.36
N VAL A 58 -8.99 -10.12 -0.85
CA VAL A 58 -8.66 -10.03 -2.27
C VAL A 58 -7.94 -11.30 -2.71
N GLU A 59 -8.20 -11.72 -3.94
CA GLU A 59 -7.54 -12.86 -4.56
C GLU A 59 -6.01 -12.77 -4.48
N ASP A 60 -5.37 -13.84 -3.99
CA ASP A 60 -3.93 -13.90 -3.71
C ASP A 60 -3.06 -13.44 -4.89
N ALA A 61 -3.45 -13.77 -6.13
CA ALA A 61 -2.71 -13.37 -7.32
C ALA A 61 -2.69 -11.84 -7.49
N ILE A 62 -3.85 -11.19 -7.30
CA ILE A 62 -4.00 -9.73 -7.39
C ILE A 62 -3.25 -9.07 -6.23
N ARG A 63 -3.36 -9.60 -4.99
CA ARG A 63 -2.60 -9.05 -3.86
C ARG A 63 -1.10 -9.06 -4.12
N LYS A 64 -0.57 -10.19 -4.62
CA LYS A 64 0.85 -10.32 -4.97
C LYS A 64 1.25 -9.32 -6.04
N GLU A 65 0.43 -9.16 -7.07
CA GLU A 65 0.69 -8.18 -8.14
C GLU A 65 0.72 -6.76 -7.58
N VAL A 66 -0.26 -6.37 -6.76
CA VAL A 66 -0.28 -5.05 -6.09
C VAL A 66 0.97 -4.84 -5.23
N LEU A 67 1.35 -5.80 -4.40
CA LEU A 67 2.56 -5.70 -3.56
C LEU A 67 3.82 -5.56 -4.43
N LEU A 68 3.96 -6.37 -5.48
CA LEU A 68 5.08 -6.31 -6.41
C LEU A 68 5.17 -4.96 -7.13
N THR A 69 4.05 -4.45 -7.65
CA THR A 69 3.99 -3.16 -8.35
C THR A 69 4.34 -1.99 -7.43
N LEU A 70 3.97 -2.06 -6.14
CA LEU A 70 4.28 -1.04 -5.14
C LEU A 70 5.67 -1.20 -4.51
N GLY A 71 6.44 -2.23 -4.88
CA GLY A 71 7.69 -2.56 -4.20
C GLY A 71 7.51 -3.02 -2.74
N ALA A 72 6.27 -3.28 -2.34
CA ALA A 72 5.90 -3.77 -1.03
C ALA A 72 6.12 -5.28 -0.91
N ARG A 73 6.34 -5.77 0.31
CA ARG A 73 6.43 -7.20 0.62
C ARG A 73 5.66 -7.55 1.87
#